data_AF-A0A286JZT9-F1
#
_entry.id   AF-A0A286JZT9-F1
#
_cell.length_a   1.000
_cell.length_b   1.000
_cell.length_c   1.000
_cell.angle_alpha   90.00
_cell.angle_beta   90.00
_cell.angle_gamma   90.00
#
_symmetry.space_group_name_H-M   'P 1'
#
loop_
_entity.id
_entity.type
_entity.pdbx_description
1 polymer ?
#
loop_
_entity_poly.entity_id
_entity_poly.type
_entity_poly.pdbx_seq_one_letter_code
_entity_poly.pdbx_strand_id
1 'polypeptide(L)'
;MDFSAVLASQTKQGLGNPLSLRTTSQKHISTNTSTSESYGDDLLYSTPTQPSLDQNTVDQQIEIAKYTENQIHFDAAFTRLNGAFKGLLKVLRGD
;
A
#
# COMPACT_ATOMS: atom_id res chain seq x y z
N MET A 1 9.34 20.27 10.27
CA MET A 1 10.34 19.42 9.61
C MET A 1 9.64 18.78 8.42
N ASP A 2 10.26 18.76 7.23
CA ASP A 2 9.63 18.22 6.02
C ASP A 2 9.93 16.71 5.91
N PHE A 3 8.92 15.88 6.14
CA PHE A 3 9.05 14.42 6.08
C PHE A 3 9.49 13.94 4.69
N SER A 4 9.06 14.61 3.62
CA SER A 4 9.42 14.25 2.25
C SER A 4 10.91 14.49 1.99
N ALA A 5 11.46 15.60 2.49
CA ALA A 5 12.88 15.91 2.42
C ALA A 5 13.73 14.95 3.28
N VAL A 6 13.22 14.55 4.45
CA VAL A 6 13.89 13.56 5.31
C VAL A 6 13.88 12.17 4.67
N LEU A 7 12.75 11.74 4.10
CA LEU A 7 12.65 10.46 3.41
C LEU A 7 13.54 10.43 2.16
N ALA A 8 13.49 11.48 1.34
CA ALA A 8 14.31 11.60 0.13
C ALA A 8 15.81 11.68 0.44
N SER A 9 16.21 12.28 1.56
CA SER A 9 17.62 12.28 1.98
C SER A 9 18.07 10.91 2.50
N GLN A 10 17.19 10.18 3.21
CA GLN A 10 17.46 8.82 3.68
C GLN A 10 17.50 7.80 2.54
N THR A 11 16.61 7.90 1.55
CA THR A 11 16.61 7.00 0.39
C THR A 11 17.78 7.27 -0.56
N LYS A 12 18.17 8.53 -0.74
CA LYS A 12 19.42 8.89 -1.44
C LYS A 12 20.68 8.39 -0.72
N GLN A 13 20.68 8.37 0.61
CA GLN A 13 21.76 7.74 1.40
C GLN A 13 21.73 6.20 1.34
N GLY A 14 20.57 5.59 1.10
CA GLY A 14 20.35 4.14 1.07
C GLY A 14 20.72 3.41 -0.23
N LEU A 15 20.99 4.14 -1.32
CA LEU A 15 21.39 3.55 -2.62
C LEU A 15 22.77 2.85 -2.59
N GLY A 16 23.58 3.07 -1.55
CA GLY A 16 24.90 2.43 -1.38
C GLY A 16 25.07 1.62 -0.10
N ASN A 17 24.16 1.73 0.86
CA ASN A 17 24.24 1.01 2.13
C ASN A 17 22.84 0.56 2.56
N PRO A 18 22.57 -0.76 2.65
CA PRO A 18 21.24 -1.26 2.99
C PRO A 18 20.77 -0.72 4.34
N LEU A 19 19.52 -0.28 4.42
CA LEU A 19 18.88 0.16 5.66
C LEU A 19 18.82 -1.03 6.64
N SER A 20 19.86 -1.17 7.46
CA SER A 20 19.98 -2.25 8.44
C SER A 20 19.25 -1.87 9.72
N LEU A 21 18.12 -2.51 9.99
CA LEU A 21 17.44 -2.36 11.27
C LEU A 21 18.17 -3.16 12.35
N ARG A 22 18.32 -2.58 13.55
CA ARG A 22 18.90 -3.29 14.70
C ARG A 22 17.86 -4.27 15.27
N THR A 23 17.95 -5.53 14.89
CA THR A 23 17.11 -6.60 15.45
C THR A 23 17.69 -7.09 16.79
N THR A 24 16.87 -7.14 17.84
CA THR A 24 17.28 -7.64 19.18
C THR A 24 16.93 -9.11 19.40
N SER A 25 16.15 -9.72 18.51
CA SER A 25 15.75 -11.13 18.56
C SER A 25 15.69 -11.70 17.15
N GLN A 26 15.95 -13.00 17.02
CA GLN A 26 15.89 -13.73 15.74
C GLN A 26 14.48 -13.80 15.14
N LYS A 27 13.43 -13.54 15.93
CA LYS A 27 12.04 -13.44 15.43
C LYS A 27 11.71 -12.07 14.83
N HIS A 28 12.60 -11.09 14.96
CA HIS A 28 12.37 -9.78 14.37
C HIS A 28 12.52 -9.90 12.85
N ILE A 29 11.65 -9.19 12.14
CA ILE A 29 11.69 -9.12 10.68
C ILE A 29 13.03 -8.47 10.30
N SER A 30 13.91 -9.25 9.69
CA SER A 30 15.15 -8.74 9.12
C SER A 30 14.81 -8.02 7.82
N THR A 31 15.36 -6.81 7.63
CA THR A 31 15.23 -6.09 6.37
C THR A 31 16.10 -6.77 5.32
N ASN A 32 15.50 -7.66 4.53
CA ASN A 32 16.16 -8.25 3.38
C ASN A 32 16.11 -7.24 2.23
N THR A 33 17.22 -6.54 2.00
CA THR A 33 17.33 -5.41 1.07
C THR A 33 17.37 -5.79 -0.41
N SER A 34 16.91 -6.98 -0.77
CA SER A 34 16.71 -7.38 -2.18
C SER A 34 15.38 -6.88 -2.77
N THR A 35 14.59 -6.09 -2.04
CA THR A 35 13.30 -5.59 -2.51
C THR A 35 13.38 -4.38 -3.44
N SER A 36 14.58 -3.85 -3.73
CA SER A 36 14.78 -2.74 -4.67
C SER A 36 14.42 -3.09 -6.12
N GLU A 37 14.23 -4.37 -6.45
CA GLU A 37 13.85 -4.79 -7.81
C GLU A 37 12.36 -5.13 -7.98
N SER A 38 11.59 -5.28 -6.88
CA SER A 38 10.21 -5.81 -6.96
C SER A 38 9.10 -4.76 -6.90
N TYR A 39 9.40 -3.56 -6.41
CA TYR A 39 8.48 -2.43 -6.39
C TYR A 39 9.20 -1.29 -7.08
N GLY A 40 8.64 -0.75 -8.16
CA GLY A 40 9.23 0.36 -8.90
C GLY A 40 9.68 1.46 -7.96
N ASP A 41 10.83 2.06 -8.27
CA ASP A 41 11.65 3.02 -7.51
C ASP A 41 10.92 4.28 -6.95
N ASP A 42 9.60 4.34 -7.09
CA ASP A 42 8.79 5.41 -6.52
C ASP A 42 8.41 5.09 -5.08
N LEU A 43 8.99 5.84 -4.16
CA LEU A 43 8.50 5.94 -2.80
C LEU A 43 7.07 6.47 -2.84
N LEU A 44 6.11 5.59 -2.59
CA LEU A 44 4.70 5.97 -2.52
C LEU A 44 4.45 6.71 -1.20
N TYR A 45 4.46 8.05 -1.25
CA TYR A 45 4.01 8.91 -0.16
C TYR A 45 2.88 9.82 -0.65
N SER A 46 1.96 10.17 0.24
CA SER A 46 0.91 11.15 -0.04
C SER A 46 1.39 12.56 0.26
N THR A 47 0.98 13.54 -0.54
CA THR A 47 1.17 14.96 -0.23
C THR A 47 -0.11 15.49 0.44
N PRO A 48 -0.05 16.04 1.66
CA PRO A 48 -1.24 16.50 2.36
C PRO A 48 -1.74 17.79 1.71
N THR A 49 -3.05 17.90 1.48
CA THR A 49 -3.70 19.10 0.94
C THR A 49 -3.82 20.21 1.98
N GLN A 50 -3.88 19.84 3.26
CA GLN A 50 -3.89 20.76 4.39
C GLN A 50 -2.77 20.42 5.39
N PRO A 51 -1.97 21.40 5.85
CA PRO A 51 -0.98 21.15 6.89
C PRO A 51 -1.68 20.78 8.19
N SER A 52 -1.39 19.59 8.71
CA SER A 52 -1.88 19.18 10.01
C SER A 52 -1.05 19.84 11.12
N LEU A 53 -1.70 20.23 12.22
CA LEU A 53 -1.03 20.83 13.37
C LEU A 53 -0.03 19.84 14.03
N ASP A 54 -0.30 18.54 13.88
CA ASP A 54 0.47 17.42 14.44
C ASP A 54 1.50 16.84 13.46
N GLN A 55 1.77 17.50 12.32
CA GLN A 55 2.77 17.05 11.34
C GLN A 55 2.53 15.65 10.74
N ASN A 56 1.31 15.12 10.84
CA ASN A 56 0.88 13.91 10.15
C ASN A 56 0.40 14.24 8.73
N THR A 57 0.85 13.47 7.76
CA THR A 57 0.51 13.64 6.33
C THR A 57 -0.81 12.94 5.93
N VAL A 58 -1.40 12.19 6.87
CA VAL A 58 -2.63 11.43 6.64
C VAL A 58 -3.84 12.37 6.80
N ASP A 59 -4.54 12.63 5.69
CA ASP A 59 -5.84 13.28 5.72
C ASP A 59 -6.93 12.21 5.91
N GLN A 60 -7.54 12.21 7.09
CA GLN A 60 -8.57 11.24 7.46
C GLN A 60 -9.75 11.24 6.50
N GLN A 61 -10.20 12.40 6.01
CA GLN A 61 -11.38 12.47 5.15
C GLN A 61 -11.09 11.87 3.78
N ILE A 62 -9.90 12.17 3.23
CA ILE A 62 -9.43 11.63 1.95
C ILE A 62 -9.22 10.12 2.06
N GLU A 63 -8.59 9.63 3.12
CA GLU A 63 -8.36 8.20 3.30
C GLU A 63 -9.65 7.42 3.51
N ILE A 64 -10.63 7.97 4.24
CA ILE A 64 -11.97 7.37 4.36
C ILE A 64 -12.66 7.30 2.99
N ALA A 65 -12.58 8.36 2.18
CA ALA A 65 -13.19 8.39 0.86
C ALA A 65 -12.58 7.32 -0.07
N LYS A 66 -11.24 7.25 -0.15
CA LYS A 66 -10.54 6.24 -0.96
C LYS A 66 -10.83 4.82 -0.48
N TYR A 67 -10.85 4.59 0.84
CA TYR A 67 -11.19 3.29 1.40
C TYR A 67 -12.60 2.86 1.01
N THR A 68 -13.56 3.78 1.11
CA THR A 68 -14.96 3.53 0.76
C THR A 68 -15.11 3.22 -0.74
N GLU A 69 -14.44 3.99 -1.60
CA GLU A 69 -14.42 3.77 -3.05
C GLU A 69 -13.88 2.37 -3.39
N ASN A 70 -12.72 2.01 -2.84
CA ASN A 70 -12.11 0.70 -3.04
C ASN A 70 -13.02 -0.44 -2.55
N GLN A 71 -13.72 -0.24 -1.43
CA GLN A 71 -14.66 -1.22 -0.91
C GLN A 71 -15.87 -1.42 -1.85
N ILE A 72 -16.45 -0.35 -2.37
CA ILE A 72 -17.56 -0.43 -3.35
C ILE A 72 -17.11 -1.18 -4.62
N HIS A 73 -15.92 -0.86 -5.13
CA HIS A 73 -15.37 -1.56 -6.30
C HIS A 73 -15.13 -3.04 -6.03
N PHE A 74 -14.60 -3.38 -4.86
CA PHE A 74 -14.39 -4.76 -4.44
C PHE A 74 -15.70 -5.54 -4.35
N ASP A 75 -16.71 -4.99 -3.69
CA ASP A 75 -18.02 -5.62 -3.54
C ASP A 75 -18.72 -5.84 -4.90
N ALA A 76 -18.62 -4.86 -5.79
CA ALA A 76 -19.16 -4.97 -7.15
C ALA A 76 -18.44 -6.05 -7.98
N ALA A 77 -17.10 -6.12 -7.88
CA ALA A 77 -16.29 -7.13 -8.54
C ALA A 77 -16.63 -8.54 -8.03
N PHE A 78 -16.74 -8.71 -6.71
CA PHE A 78 -17.09 -9.99 -6.10
C PHE A 78 -18.51 -10.43 -6.47
N THR A 79 -19.46 -9.51 -6.49
CA THR A 79 -20.85 -9.77 -6.92
C THR A 79 -20.90 -10.24 -8.37
N ARG A 80 -20.21 -9.55 -9.28
CA ARG A 80 -20.12 -9.95 -10.70
C ARG A 80 -19.48 -11.33 -10.83
N LEU A 81 -18.37 -11.56 -10.15
CA LEU A 81 -17.64 -12.83 -10.19
C LEU A 81 -18.50 -14.00 -9.71
N ASN A 82 -19.20 -13.83 -8.59
CA ASN A 82 -20.13 -14.82 -8.06
C ASN A 82 -21.27 -15.11 -9.05
N GLY A 83 -21.81 -14.08 -9.71
CA GLY A 83 -22.79 -14.22 -10.78
C GLY A 83 -22.26 -15.04 -11.96
N ALA A 84 -21.03 -14.77 -12.40
CA ALA A 84 -20.37 -15.51 -13.47
C ALA A 84 -20.17 -16.99 -13.12
N PHE A 85 -19.70 -17.29 -11.90
CA PHE A 85 -19.57 -18.67 -11.43
C PHE A 85 -20.91 -19.41 -11.40
N LYS A 86 -21.96 -18.78 -10.87
CA LYS A 86 -23.32 -19.36 -10.87
C LYS A 86 -23.82 -19.61 -12.29
N GLY A 87 -23.56 -18.69 -13.22
CA GLY A 87 -23.91 -18.85 -14.63
C GLY A 87 -23.20 -20.05 -15.27
N LEU A 88 -21.89 -20.16 -15.09
CA LEU A 88 -21.09 -21.31 -15.55
C LEU A 88 -21.58 -22.63 -14.95
N LEU A 89 -21.88 -22.66 -13.66
CA LEU A 89 -22.36 -23.85 -12.97
C LEU A 89 -23.74 -24.29 -13.49
N LYS A 90 -24.62 -23.33 -13.79
CA LYS A 90 -25.93 -23.57 -14.39
C LYS A 90 -25.79 -24.20 -15.79
N VAL A 91 -24.94 -23.63 -16.64
CA VAL A 91 -24.64 -24.17 -17.98
C VAL A 91 -24.08 -25.59 -17.90
N LEU A 92 -23.18 -25.85 -16.95
CA LEU A 92 -22.60 -27.18 -16.74
C LEU A 92 -23.63 -28.22 -16.26
N ARG A 93 -24.60 -27.81 -15.43
CA ARG A 93 -25.68 -28.69 -14.95
C ARG A 93 -26.77 -28.95 -15.97
N GLY A 94 -26.89 -28.13 -17.00
CA GLY A 94 -27.88 -28.29 -18.07
C GLY A 94 -29.28 -27.74 -17.75
N ASP A 95 -29.39 -26.86 -16.75
CA ASP A 95 -30.61 -26.08 -16.42
C ASP A 95 -30.64 -24.71 -17.12
#